data_AF-A0A6A4QH63-F1
#
_entry.id   AF-A0A6A4QH63-F1
#
_cell.length_a   1.000
_cell.length_b   1.000
_cell.length_c   1.000
_cell.angle_alpha   90.00
_cell.angle_beta   90.00
_cell.angle_gamma   90.00
#
_symmetry.space_group_name_H-M   'P 1'
#
loop_
_entity.id
_entity.type
_entity.pdbx_description
1 polymer ?
#
loop_
_entity_poly.entity_id
_entity_poly.type
_entity_poly.pdbx_seq_one_letter_code
_entity_poly.pdbx_strand_id
1 'polypeptide(L)'
;MLVKEVYETLRSSPQWNQTLFLITYDEHGGFYDHVPTPVRGVPSPDGIRSDENFNFDRLGVRVPTIAVSPWIEKGTIVHGPNGPTPTSEYEHSSIPATVKKIFNLPNFLNKRDEWAGTFEGILQTRTEPRTDCPMKLPTPVRNGKNEANEEANLSEFQQELIQLSAVLKGDNILTSYPHTIGKDMNVKQGKEYTEDSVRRFFEAGHFAKKMQVSEEHIVQMKPSLTSKTIQITNHKPIGKQKET
;
A
#
# COMPACT_ATOMS: atom_id res chain seq x y z
N MET A 1 17.38 0.58 1.47
CA MET A 1 18.53 0.47 2.40
C MET A 1 18.11 0.01 3.79
N LEU A 2 16.98 0.49 4.33
CA LEU A 2 16.49 0.16 5.68
C LEU A 2 16.65 -1.31 6.13
N VAL A 3 16.09 -2.28 5.41
CA VAL A 3 16.14 -3.71 5.82
C VAL A 3 17.59 -4.21 5.96
N LYS A 4 18.47 -3.80 5.05
CA LYS A 4 19.90 -4.16 5.10
C LYS A 4 20.57 -3.59 6.34
N GLU A 5 20.33 -2.33 6.64
CA GLU A 5 20.91 -1.66 7.81
C GLU A 5 20.46 -2.35 9.10
N VAL A 6 19.15 -2.58 9.26
CA VAL A 6 18.59 -3.26 10.44
C VAL A 6 19.17 -4.67 10.59
N TYR A 7 19.20 -5.45 9.50
CA TYR A 7 19.80 -6.79 9.53
C TYR A 7 21.27 -6.74 9.96
N GLU A 8 22.09 -5.88 9.36
CA GLU A 8 23.52 -5.81 9.66
C GLU A 8 23.79 -5.35 11.09
N THR A 9 22.99 -4.41 11.61
CA THR A 9 23.03 -4.00 13.02
C THR A 9 22.72 -5.18 13.93
N LEU A 10 21.60 -5.88 13.73
CA LEU A 10 21.24 -7.05 14.53
C LEU A 10 22.27 -8.18 14.41
N ARG A 11 22.81 -8.42 13.22
CA ARG A 11 23.79 -9.46 12.94
C ARG A 11 25.14 -9.20 13.62
N SER A 12 25.53 -7.94 13.77
CA SER A 12 26.73 -7.51 14.50
C SER A 12 26.55 -7.48 16.02
N SER A 13 25.30 -7.58 16.49
CA SER A 13 24.97 -7.49 17.92
C SER A 13 25.38 -8.76 18.68
N PRO A 14 25.83 -8.65 19.94
CA PRO A 14 26.07 -9.83 20.77
C PRO A 14 24.80 -10.67 21.01
N GLN A 15 23.61 -10.09 20.84
CA GLN A 15 22.31 -10.76 20.96
C GLN A 15 21.85 -11.46 19.66
N TRP A 16 22.68 -11.55 18.61
CA TRP A 16 22.30 -12.19 17.33
C TRP A 16 21.71 -13.60 17.53
N ASN A 17 22.33 -14.42 18.38
CA ASN A 17 21.87 -15.78 18.69
C ASN A 17 20.60 -15.82 19.57
N GLN A 18 20.08 -14.66 19.98
CA GLN A 18 18.85 -14.53 20.78
C GLN A 18 17.78 -13.71 20.03
N THR A 19 17.99 -13.45 18.73
CA THR A 19 17.14 -12.58 17.92
C THR A 19 16.32 -13.38 16.91
N LEU A 20 15.03 -13.06 16.84
CA LEU A 20 14.17 -13.32 15.69
C LEU A 20 13.79 -11.97 15.09
N PHE A 21 14.26 -11.69 13.88
CA PHE A 21 13.87 -10.51 13.13
C PHE A 21 12.76 -10.87 12.14
N LEU A 22 11.58 -10.29 12.35
CA LEU A 22 10.43 -10.44 11.47
C LEU A 22 10.27 -9.21 10.58
N ILE A 23 10.14 -9.43 9.28
CA ILE A 23 9.80 -8.42 8.30
C ILE A 23 8.43 -8.81 7.75
N THR A 24 7.43 -7.96 7.95
CA THR A 24 6.07 -8.18 7.47
C THR A 24 5.47 -6.88 6.96
N TYR A 25 4.32 -6.98 6.32
CA TYR A 25 3.59 -5.83 5.79
C TYR A 25 2.24 -5.75 6.49
N ASP A 26 1.75 -4.55 6.72
CA ASP A 26 0.43 -4.29 7.27
C ASP A 26 -0.68 -4.63 6.25
N GLU A 27 -0.43 -4.36 4.96
CA GLU A 27 -1.36 -4.63 3.87
C GLU A 27 -0.67 -5.14 2.59
N HIS A 28 -1.48 -5.59 1.62
CA HIS A 28 -1.01 -6.20 0.37
C HIS A 28 -0.68 -5.18 -0.74
N GLY A 29 -1.07 -3.92 -0.58
CA GLY A 29 -0.78 -2.84 -1.53
C GLY A 29 -1.70 -2.79 -2.75
N GLY A 30 -2.84 -3.49 -2.73
CA GLY A 30 -3.82 -3.49 -3.82
C GLY A 30 -3.46 -4.35 -5.04
N PHE A 31 -2.32 -5.05 -5.02
CA PHE A 31 -1.90 -5.91 -6.12
C PHE A 31 -2.66 -7.23 -6.14
N TYR A 32 -2.86 -7.79 -7.33
CA TYR A 32 -3.50 -9.08 -7.50
C TYR A 32 -2.72 -10.20 -6.81
N ASP A 33 -3.44 -11.02 -6.01
CA ASP A 33 -2.98 -12.30 -5.50
C ASP A 33 -3.94 -13.40 -6.00
N HIS A 34 -3.38 -14.51 -6.46
CA HIS A 34 -4.15 -15.64 -7.00
C HIS A 34 -4.78 -16.53 -5.92
N VAL A 35 -4.35 -16.43 -4.66
CA VAL A 35 -4.85 -17.27 -3.57
C VAL A 35 -6.10 -16.63 -2.97
N PRO A 36 -7.25 -17.33 -2.99
CA PRO A 36 -8.46 -16.86 -2.33
C PRO A 36 -8.24 -16.65 -0.84
N THR A 37 -8.88 -15.61 -0.29
CA THR A 37 -8.73 -15.32 1.14
C THR A 37 -9.46 -16.36 2.00
N PRO A 38 -8.87 -16.80 3.13
CA PRO A 38 -9.54 -17.70 4.05
C PRO A 38 -10.79 -17.06 4.68
N VAL A 39 -11.91 -17.81 4.63
CA VAL A 39 -13.21 -17.40 5.19
C VAL A 39 -13.81 -18.43 6.15
N ARG A 40 -13.20 -19.62 6.27
CA ARG A 40 -13.76 -20.74 7.02
C ARG A 40 -13.21 -20.76 8.43
N GLY A 41 -14.08 -20.67 9.44
CA GLY A 41 -13.69 -20.82 10.85
C GLY A 41 -12.86 -19.66 11.40
N VAL A 42 -12.79 -18.54 10.69
CA VAL A 42 -12.05 -17.33 11.06
C VAL A 42 -12.88 -16.56 12.10
N PRO A 43 -12.50 -16.53 13.40
CA PRO A 43 -13.36 -15.99 14.44
C PRO A 43 -13.40 -14.46 14.42
N SER A 44 -14.56 -13.80 14.49
CA SER A 44 -14.56 -12.36 14.75
C SER A 44 -13.78 -12.07 16.06
N PRO A 45 -12.86 -11.09 16.10
CA PRO A 45 -11.95 -10.92 17.23
C PRO A 45 -12.70 -10.82 18.56
N ASP A 46 -13.76 -10.00 18.58
CA ASP A 46 -14.58 -9.73 19.76
C ASP A 46 -16.09 -9.77 19.45
N GLY A 47 -16.48 -10.29 18.28
CA GLY A 47 -17.88 -10.25 17.81
C GLY A 47 -18.36 -8.84 17.42
N ILE A 48 -17.46 -7.85 17.41
CA ILE A 48 -17.74 -6.48 17.00
C ILE A 48 -17.85 -6.42 15.49
N ARG A 49 -18.89 -5.73 14.99
CA ARG A 49 -19.16 -5.54 13.56
C ARG A 49 -18.87 -4.10 13.17
N SER A 50 -18.57 -3.87 11.88
CA SER A 50 -18.52 -2.51 11.34
C SER A 50 -19.93 -1.94 11.16
N ASP A 51 -20.00 -0.61 11.02
CA ASP A 51 -21.25 0.11 10.71
C ASP A 51 -21.86 -0.34 9.36
N GLU A 52 -21.03 -0.88 8.45
CA GLU A 52 -21.44 -1.43 7.16
C GLU A 52 -21.76 -2.93 7.21
N ASN A 53 -22.08 -3.47 8.39
CA ASN A 53 -22.42 -4.89 8.61
C ASN A 53 -21.28 -5.90 8.32
N PHE A 54 -20.03 -5.46 8.33
CA PHE A 54 -18.88 -6.37 8.18
C PHE A 54 -18.57 -7.09 9.49
N ASN A 55 -18.51 -8.42 9.45
CA ASN A 55 -18.40 -9.27 10.65
C ASN A 55 -16.96 -9.53 11.14
N PHE A 56 -15.95 -9.21 10.32
CA PHE A 56 -14.57 -9.62 10.55
C PHE A 56 -14.41 -11.15 10.74
N ASP A 57 -15.22 -11.95 10.04
CA ASP A 57 -15.19 -13.42 10.04
C ASP A 57 -14.44 -13.99 8.83
N ARG A 58 -13.49 -13.21 8.30
CA ARG A 58 -12.62 -13.56 7.17
C ARG A 58 -11.27 -12.86 7.26
N LEU A 59 -10.28 -13.38 6.54
CA LEU A 59 -8.98 -12.72 6.38
C LEU A 59 -8.94 -11.83 5.14
N GLY A 60 -7.98 -10.90 5.16
CA GLY A 60 -7.61 -10.10 4.00
C GLY A 60 -6.72 -10.86 3.01
N VAL A 61 -6.26 -10.16 1.99
CA VAL A 61 -5.29 -10.66 1.01
C VAL A 61 -3.96 -10.95 1.70
N ARG A 62 -3.21 -11.92 1.19
CA ARG A 62 -1.92 -12.30 1.76
C ARG A 62 -0.93 -11.14 1.73
N VAL A 63 -0.09 -11.10 2.76
CA VAL A 63 1.07 -10.22 2.84
C VAL A 63 2.34 -11.08 2.92
N PRO A 64 3.47 -10.63 2.38
CA PRO A 64 4.71 -11.37 2.52
C PRO A 64 5.25 -11.22 3.95
N THR A 65 5.78 -12.30 4.50
CA THR A 65 6.46 -12.32 5.79
C THR A 65 7.78 -13.06 5.67
N ILE A 66 8.85 -12.46 6.20
CA ILE A 66 10.20 -13.03 6.23
C ILE A 66 10.64 -13.12 7.69
N ALA A 67 11.08 -14.31 8.10
CA ALA A 67 11.66 -14.56 9.41
C ALA A 67 13.17 -14.78 9.27
N VAL A 68 13.96 -14.05 10.06
CA VAL A 68 15.42 -14.08 10.01
C VAL A 68 15.98 -14.35 11.40
N SER A 69 16.69 -15.47 11.55
CA SER A 69 17.33 -15.88 12.80
C SER A 69 18.41 -16.93 12.50
N PRO A 70 19.50 -17.02 13.28
CA PRO A 70 20.46 -18.11 13.12
C PRO A 70 19.86 -19.48 13.49
N TRP A 71 18.70 -19.53 14.13
CA TRP A 71 17.99 -20.76 14.47
C TRP A 71 17.14 -21.33 13.33
N ILE A 72 17.01 -20.61 12.21
CA ILE A 72 16.20 -21.04 11.06
C ILE A 72 17.09 -21.68 10.00
N GLU A 73 16.70 -22.87 9.52
CA GLU A 73 17.40 -23.55 8.44
C GLU A 73 17.47 -22.73 7.15
N LYS A 74 18.59 -22.86 6.43
CA LYS A 74 18.80 -22.12 5.18
C LYS A 74 17.78 -22.56 4.13
N GLY A 75 17.07 -21.60 3.55
CA GLY A 75 16.11 -21.87 2.48
C GLY A 75 14.79 -22.47 2.96
N THR A 76 14.46 -22.32 4.25
CA THR A 76 13.16 -22.72 4.80
C THR A 76 12.02 -21.96 4.14
N ILE A 77 11.03 -22.69 3.63
CA ILE A 77 9.75 -22.16 3.16
C ILE A 77 8.66 -22.73 4.06
N VAL A 78 7.81 -21.85 4.60
CA VAL A 78 6.69 -22.22 5.48
C VAL A 78 5.39 -21.92 4.74
N HIS A 79 4.56 -22.95 4.52
CA HIS A 79 3.35 -22.82 3.71
C HIS A 79 2.09 -22.53 4.53
N GLY A 80 1.94 -23.13 5.70
CA GLY A 80 0.77 -22.98 6.56
C GLY A 80 1.07 -23.43 7.99
N PRO A 81 0.22 -23.06 8.97
CA PRO A 81 0.48 -23.37 10.37
C PRO A 81 0.01 -24.77 10.76
N ASN A 82 0.62 -25.30 11.82
CA ASN A 82 0.00 -26.30 12.68
C ASN A 82 -0.69 -25.55 13.82
N GLY A 83 -1.83 -24.93 13.52
CA GLY A 83 -2.51 -24.07 14.48
C GLY A 83 -3.38 -24.83 15.49
N PRO A 84 -3.95 -24.12 16.48
CA PRO A 84 -4.82 -24.71 17.51
C PRO A 84 -6.10 -25.32 16.93
N THR A 85 -6.48 -24.97 15.69
CA THR A 85 -7.60 -25.58 14.97
C THR A 85 -7.20 -26.00 13.55
N PRO A 86 -7.93 -26.93 12.90
CA PRO A 86 -7.73 -27.28 11.48
C PRO A 86 -8.05 -26.15 10.49
N THR A 87 -8.49 -25.00 10.98
CA THR A 87 -8.81 -23.82 10.16
C THR A 87 -7.85 -22.66 10.38
N SER A 88 -6.97 -22.78 11.38
CA SER A 88 -6.02 -21.75 11.74
C SER A 88 -5.11 -21.42 10.57
N GLU A 89 -4.84 -20.13 10.38
CA GLU A 89 -3.96 -19.61 9.35
C GLU A 89 -2.84 -18.77 9.97
N TYR A 90 -1.80 -18.48 9.18
CA TYR A 90 -0.87 -17.41 9.53
C TYR A 90 -1.47 -16.07 9.12
N GLU A 91 -1.58 -15.16 10.08
CA GLU A 91 -2.01 -13.77 9.88
C GLU A 91 -1.36 -12.89 10.95
N HIS A 92 -1.61 -11.59 10.97
CA HIS A 92 -0.91 -10.65 11.87
C HIS A 92 -0.97 -11.03 13.35
N SER A 93 -2.06 -11.65 13.79
CA SER A 93 -2.24 -12.09 15.18
C SER A 93 -1.46 -13.37 15.51
N SER A 94 -0.85 -14.02 14.52
CA SER A 94 0.18 -15.05 14.75
C SER A 94 1.39 -14.51 15.51
N ILE A 95 1.69 -13.20 15.40
CA ILE A 95 2.78 -12.57 16.14
C ILE A 95 2.48 -12.55 17.65
N PRO A 96 1.40 -11.91 18.14
CA PRO A 96 1.07 -11.95 19.56
C PRO A 96 0.80 -13.38 20.06
N ALA A 97 0.19 -14.26 19.24
CA ALA A 97 0.00 -15.67 19.61
C ALA A 97 1.35 -16.39 19.85
N THR A 98 2.33 -16.16 18.99
CA THR A 98 3.67 -16.73 19.13
C THR A 98 4.42 -16.13 20.33
N VAL A 99 4.31 -14.82 20.57
CA VAL A 99 4.87 -14.15 21.76
C VAL A 99 4.27 -14.76 23.03
N LYS A 100 2.95 -14.91 23.09
CA LYS A 100 2.27 -15.56 24.21
C LYS A 100 2.86 -16.95 24.47
N LYS A 101 3.02 -17.76 23.43
CA LYS A 101 3.52 -19.14 23.52
C LYS A 101 4.98 -19.20 23.99
N ILE A 102 5.86 -18.39 23.41
CA ILE A 102 7.30 -18.38 23.76
C ILE A 102 7.51 -17.91 25.20
N PHE A 103 6.75 -16.91 25.66
CA PHE A 103 6.91 -16.34 27.01
C PHE A 103 5.92 -16.91 28.03
N ASN A 104 5.14 -17.92 27.66
CA ASN A 104 4.12 -18.55 28.51
C ASN A 104 3.20 -17.53 29.20
N LEU A 105 2.70 -16.55 28.45
CA LEU A 105 1.81 -15.52 28.98
C LEU A 105 0.42 -16.12 29.27
N PRO A 106 -0.30 -15.64 30.31
CA PRO A 106 -1.48 -16.33 30.82
C PRO A 106 -2.70 -16.28 29.88
N ASN A 107 -2.90 -15.17 29.17
CA ASN A 107 -4.12 -14.90 28.41
C ASN A 107 -3.81 -14.56 26.94
N PHE A 108 -4.75 -14.89 26.05
CA PHE A 108 -4.79 -14.30 24.70
C PHE A 108 -5.42 -12.91 24.78
N LEU A 109 -5.20 -12.08 23.75
CA LEU A 109 -5.80 -10.76 23.67
C LEU A 109 -7.28 -10.84 23.28
N ASN A 110 -7.62 -11.72 22.33
CA ASN A 110 -8.97 -11.96 21.85
C ASN A 110 -9.10 -13.34 21.19
N LYS A 111 -10.21 -13.61 20.49
CA LYS A 111 -10.42 -14.92 19.83
C LYS A 111 -9.58 -15.11 18.57
N ARG A 112 -9.10 -14.02 17.95
CA ARG A 112 -8.29 -14.06 16.74
C ARG A 112 -6.89 -14.57 17.05
N ASP A 113 -6.19 -14.00 18.03
CA ASP A 113 -4.85 -14.48 18.40
C ASP A 113 -4.89 -15.84 19.11
N GLU A 114 -5.99 -16.18 19.80
CA GLU A 114 -6.22 -17.54 20.29
C GLU A 114 -6.33 -18.58 19.15
N TRP A 115 -6.91 -18.20 18.02
CA TRP A 115 -7.10 -19.08 16.86
C TRP A 115 -5.89 -19.12 15.92
N ALA A 116 -5.10 -18.04 15.86
CA ALA A 116 -4.00 -17.89 14.91
C ALA A 116 -2.94 -18.98 15.05
N GLY A 117 -2.35 -19.39 13.92
CA GLY A 117 -1.21 -20.30 13.93
C GLY A 117 0.03 -19.64 14.55
N THR A 118 0.76 -20.35 15.40
CA THR A 118 2.06 -19.89 15.94
C THR A 118 3.23 -20.44 15.11
N PHE A 119 4.35 -19.72 15.08
CA PHE A 119 5.49 -20.06 14.22
C PHE A 119 6.80 -20.34 14.97
N GLU A 120 6.79 -20.46 16.30
CA GLU A 120 7.99 -20.76 17.10
C GLU A 120 8.69 -22.06 16.68
N GLY A 121 7.95 -23.02 16.12
CA GLY A 121 8.50 -24.30 15.65
C GLY A 121 9.61 -24.13 14.62
N ILE A 122 9.63 -23.05 13.83
CA ILE A 122 10.70 -22.79 12.84
C ILE A 122 12.06 -22.57 13.51
N LEU A 123 12.07 -22.12 14.78
CA LEU A 123 13.28 -21.89 15.57
C LEU A 123 13.78 -23.15 16.27
N GLN A 124 12.94 -24.19 16.35
CA GLN A 124 13.20 -25.42 17.10
C GLN A 124 13.73 -26.55 16.20
N THR A 125 14.01 -26.25 14.94
CA THR A 125 14.54 -27.21 13.97
C THR A 125 16.02 -27.55 14.20
N ARG A 126 16.71 -26.74 15.02
CA ARG A 126 18.16 -26.82 15.24
C ARG A 126 18.49 -26.89 16.73
N THR A 127 19.56 -27.62 17.05
CA THR A 127 20.15 -27.64 18.40
C THR A 127 21.20 -26.55 18.61
N GLU A 128 21.77 -26.02 17.53
CA GLU A 128 22.79 -24.97 17.55
C GLU A 128 22.51 -23.88 16.48
N PRO A 129 22.81 -22.61 16.78
CA PRO A 129 22.64 -21.50 15.84
C PRO A 129 23.60 -21.65 14.65
N ARG A 130 23.14 -21.26 13.48
CA ARG A 130 23.93 -21.23 12.26
C ARG A 130 25.08 -20.22 12.36
N THR A 131 26.24 -20.63 11.87
CA THR A 131 27.46 -19.80 11.80
C THR A 131 27.70 -19.21 10.41
N ASP A 132 26.95 -19.64 9.40
CA ASP A 132 27.07 -19.20 8.00
C ASP A 132 26.20 -17.99 7.65
N CYS A 133 25.56 -17.33 8.63
CA CYS A 133 24.75 -16.14 8.39
C CYS A 133 25.64 -14.94 7.96
N PRO A 134 25.35 -14.29 6.82
CA PRO A 134 26.23 -13.25 6.26
C PRO A 134 26.31 -12.04 7.19
N MET A 135 27.52 -11.51 7.40
CA MET A 135 27.73 -10.27 8.17
C MET A 135 27.29 -9.01 7.40
N LYS A 136 27.37 -9.06 6.07
CA LYS A 136 26.96 -7.97 5.18
C LYS A 136 26.11 -8.52 4.06
N LEU A 137 24.99 -7.86 3.78
CA LEU A 137 24.13 -8.13 2.64
C LEU A 137 24.62 -7.35 1.41
N PRO A 138 24.30 -7.78 0.18
CA PRO A 138 24.56 -6.98 -1.00
C PRO A 138 23.82 -5.63 -0.92
N THR A 139 24.44 -4.56 -1.42
CA THR A 139 23.77 -3.27 -1.55
C THR A 139 22.66 -3.39 -2.61
N PRO A 140 21.40 -3.07 -2.27
CA PRO A 140 20.34 -3.09 -3.26
C PRO A 140 20.67 -2.14 -4.40
N VAL A 141 20.79 -2.66 -5.61
CA VAL A 141 20.93 -1.83 -6.81
C VAL A 141 19.52 -1.42 -7.22
N ARG A 142 19.32 -0.13 -7.44
CA ARG A 142 18.08 0.34 -8.09
C ARG A 142 18.11 -0.19 -9.52
N ASN A 143 17.34 -1.23 -9.80
CA ASN A 143 17.15 -1.70 -11.17
C ASN A 143 16.43 -0.59 -11.95
N GLY A 144 17.11 -0.05 -12.97
CA GLY A 144 16.59 1.00 -13.85
C GLY A 144 17.02 2.41 -13.46
N LYS A 145 18.03 2.94 -14.17
CA LYS A 145 18.05 4.35 -14.58
C LYS A 145 17.23 4.50 -15.88
N ASN A 146 16.05 3.89 -15.93
CA ASN A 146 15.18 4.11 -17.06
C ASN A 146 14.52 5.45 -16.80
N GLU A 147 14.90 6.46 -17.57
CA GLU A 147 14.11 7.68 -17.67
C GLU A 147 12.69 7.31 -18.10
N ALA A 148 11.71 8.14 -17.74
CA ALA A 148 10.34 7.92 -18.16
C ALA A 148 10.31 7.93 -19.70
N ASN A 149 9.81 6.87 -20.31
CA ASN A 149 9.56 6.85 -21.75
C ASN A 149 8.26 7.63 -22.02
N GLU A 150 8.39 8.95 -22.09
CA GLU A 150 7.28 9.90 -22.25
C GLU A 150 6.45 9.66 -23.52
N GLU A 151 7.06 9.08 -24.56
CA GLU A 151 6.43 8.79 -25.85
C GLU A 151 5.82 7.38 -25.94
N ALA A 152 6.00 6.53 -24.92
CA ALA A 152 5.33 5.24 -24.87
C ALA A 152 3.82 5.40 -24.67
N ASN A 153 3.04 4.47 -25.23
CA ASN A 153 1.63 4.32 -24.87
C ASN A 153 1.49 4.03 -23.37
N LEU A 154 0.39 4.48 -22.78
CA LEU A 154 0.07 4.16 -21.39
C LEU A 154 -0.06 2.65 -21.17
N SER A 155 0.55 2.16 -20.09
CA SER A 155 0.23 0.82 -19.57
C SER A 155 -1.22 0.75 -19.09
N GLU A 156 -1.78 -0.45 -18.97
CA GLU A 156 -3.14 -0.65 -18.46
C GLU A 156 -3.36 0.05 -17.11
N PHE A 157 -2.44 -0.14 -16.17
CA PHE A 157 -2.46 0.56 -14.88
C PHE A 157 -2.44 2.09 -15.02
N GLN A 158 -1.63 2.63 -15.94
CA GLN A 158 -1.62 4.08 -16.19
C GLN A 158 -2.95 4.56 -16.79
N GLN A 159 -3.59 3.77 -17.66
CA GLN A 159 -4.91 4.10 -18.22
C GLN A 159 -5.99 4.12 -17.12
N GLU A 160 -5.96 3.18 -16.17
CA GLU A 160 -6.85 3.17 -15.01
C GLU A 160 -6.65 4.42 -14.13
N LEU A 161 -5.41 4.87 -13.94
CA LEU A 161 -5.12 6.14 -13.26
C LEU A 161 -5.69 7.35 -14.04
N ILE A 162 -5.67 7.33 -15.37
CA ILE A 162 -6.34 8.38 -16.18
C ILE A 162 -7.85 8.33 -16.00
N GLN A 163 -8.45 7.16 -15.93
CA GLN A 163 -9.88 7.01 -15.66
C GLN A 163 -10.26 7.56 -14.29
N LEU A 164 -9.44 7.32 -13.26
CA LEU A 164 -9.62 7.94 -11.94
C LEU A 164 -9.50 9.48 -12.03
N SER A 165 -8.48 9.98 -12.73
CA SER A 165 -8.32 11.41 -12.99
C SER A 165 -9.52 12.02 -13.72
N ALA A 166 -10.15 11.28 -14.64
CA ALA A 166 -11.36 11.73 -15.32
C ALA A 166 -12.51 11.97 -14.35
N VAL A 167 -12.68 11.12 -13.33
CA VAL A 167 -13.66 11.34 -12.25
C VAL A 167 -13.35 12.62 -11.48
N LEU A 168 -12.07 12.88 -11.16
CA LEU A 168 -11.65 14.07 -10.41
C LEU A 168 -11.97 15.39 -11.11
N LYS A 169 -12.11 15.41 -12.45
CA LYS A 169 -12.53 16.62 -13.19
C LYS A 169 -13.92 16.55 -13.81
N GLY A 170 -14.67 15.50 -13.51
CA GLY A 170 -16.06 15.30 -13.95
C GLY A 170 -16.21 14.73 -15.36
N ASP A 171 -15.10 14.36 -16.02
CA ASP A 171 -15.10 13.78 -17.38
C ASP A 171 -15.69 12.35 -17.40
N ASN A 172 -15.94 11.75 -16.25
CA ASN A 172 -16.61 10.45 -16.12
C ASN A 172 -18.06 10.43 -16.63
N ILE A 173 -18.66 11.59 -16.92
CA ILE A 173 -19.99 11.68 -17.55
C ILE A 173 -19.94 11.69 -19.09
N LEU A 174 -18.75 11.77 -19.68
CA LEU A 174 -18.58 11.79 -21.14
C LEU A 174 -18.78 10.37 -21.70
N THR A 175 -19.29 10.29 -22.93
CA THR A 175 -19.50 9.00 -23.63
C THR A 175 -18.19 8.25 -23.92
N SER A 176 -17.04 8.93 -23.82
CA SER A 176 -15.71 8.35 -23.95
C SER A 176 -15.25 7.61 -22.69
N TYR A 177 -15.91 7.76 -21.54
CA TYR A 177 -15.58 7.06 -20.30
C TYR A 177 -16.28 5.68 -20.22
N PRO A 178 -15.61 4.63 -19.70
CA PRO A 178 -14.19 4.57 -19.34
C PRO A 178 -13.29 4.18 -20.52
N HIS A 179 -13.86 3.66 -21.61
CA HIS A 179 -13.13 2.84 -22.58
C HIS A 179 -12.25 3.60 -23.59
N THR A 180 -12.46 4.90 -23.78
CA THR A 180 -11.70 5.72 -24.75
C THR A 180 -10.77 6.70 -24.06
N ILE A 181 -11.13 7.18 -22.87
CA ILE A 181 -10.29 8.10 -22.09
C ILE A 181 -8.98 7.40 -21.71
N GLY A 182 -7.84 7.97 -22.13
CA GLY A 182 -6.49 7.45 -21.85
C GLY A 182 -5.96 6.43 -22.85
N LYS A 183 -6.81 5.84 -23.71
CA LYS A 183 -6.41 4.74 -24.61
C LYS A 183 -5.35 5.13 -25.64
N ASP A 184 -5.47 6.35 -26.19
CA ASP A 184 -4.60 6.86 -27.24
C ASP A 184 -3.58 7.89 -26.72
N MET A 185 -3.40 7.97 -25.39
CA MET A 185 -2.42 8.87 -24.78
C MET A 185 -1.04 8.22 -24.71
N ASN A 186 0.00 9.01 -24.92
CA ASN A 186 1.33 8.67 -24.46
C ASN A 186 1.50 9.02 -22.96
N VAL A 187 2.60 8.57 -22.34
CA VAL A 187 2.93 8.81 -20.93
C VAL A 187 2.91 10.31 -20.58
N LYS A 188 3.43 11.16 -21.47
CA LYS A 188 3.44 12.61 -21.26
C LYS A 188 2.03 13.20 -21.21
N GLN A 189 1.19 12.86 -22.18
CA GLN A 189 -0.20 13.31 -22.25
C GLN A 189 -1.02 12.82 -21.05
N GLY A 190 -0.82 11.56 -20.64
CA GLY A 190 -1.48 11.02 -19.44
C GLY A 190 -1.08 11.75 -18.16
N LYS A 191 0.21 12.11 -18.03
CA LYS A 191 0.71 12.93 -16.92
C LYS A 191 0.07 14.32 -16.92
N GLU A 192 0.10 15.03 -18.04
CA GLU A 192 -0.50 16.36 -18.18
C GLU A 192 -2.01 16.34 -17.87
N TYR A 193 -2.73 15.32 -18.34
CA TYR A 193 -4.14 15.12 -18.04
C TYR A 193 -4.40 14.93 -16.54
N THR A 194 -3.57 14.12 -15.86
CA THR A 194 -3.68 13.86 -14.42
C THR A 194 -3.38 15.11 -13.61
N GLU A 195 -2.31 15.84 -13.93
CA GLU A 195 -1.95 17.10 -13.27
C GLU A 195 -3.07 18.15 -13.42
N ASP A 196 -3.64 18.29 -14.61
CA ASP A 196 -4.79 19.17 -14.85
C ASP A 196 -6.03 18.74 -14.04
N SER A 197 -6.30 17.44 -13.97
CA SER A 197 -7.44 16.89 -13.23
C SER A 197 -7.35 17.21 -11.74
N VAL A 198 -6.19 16.95 -11.13
CA VAL A 198 -5.94 17.22 -9.71
C VAL A 198 -5.99 18.73 -9.43
N ARG A 199 -5.37 19.55 -10.29
CA ARG A 199 -5.43 21.01 -10.17
C ARG A 199 -6.86 21.52 -10.16
N ARG A 200 -7.69 21.10 -11.12
CA ARG A 200 -9.09 21.51 -11.25
C ARG A 200 -9.93 21.09 -10.04
N PHE A 201 -9.72 19.87 -9.56
CA PHE A 201 -10.38 19.37 -8.36
C PHE A 201 -10.07 20.26 -7.15
N PHE A 202 -8.79 20.60 -6.94
CA PHE A 202 -8.41 21.49 -5.86
C PHE A 202 -8.95 22.90 -6.05
N GLU A 203 -8.92 23.47 -7.25
CA GLU A 203 -9.49 24.79 -7.53
C GLU A 203 -10.99 24.86 -7.17
N ALA A 204 -11.76 23.84 -7.54
CA ALA A 204 -13.16 23.73 -7.20
C ALA A 204 -13.39 23.57 -5.69
N GLY A 205 -12.56 22.76 -5.01
CA GLY A 205 -12.57 22.62 -3.55
C GLY A 205 -12.29 23.94 -2.82
N HIS A 206 -11.27 24.68 -3.26
CA HIS A 206 -10.95 26.01 -2.70
C HIS A 206 -12.07 27.01 -2.96
N PHE A 207 -12.71 26.97 -4.14
CA PHE A 207 -13.84 27.82 -4.47
C PHE A 207 -15.05 27.51 -3.58
N ALA A 208 -15.39 26.23 -3.38
CA ALA A 208 -16.47 25.81 -2.49
C ALA A 208 -16.23 26.28 -1.04
N LYS A 209 -14.99 26.16 -0.53
CA LYS A 209 -14.61 26.71 0.78
C LYS A 209 -14.77 28.22 0.86
N LYS A 210 -14.36 28.98 -0.17
CA LYS A 210 -14.57 30.44 -0.24
C LYS A 210 -16.04 30.82 -0.24
N MET A 211 -16.90 29.97 -0.80
CA MET A 211 -18.36 30.13 -0.79
C MET A 211 -19.02 29.64 0.51
N GLN A 212 -18.24 29.27 1.52
CA GLN A 212 -18.73 28.80 2.84
C GLN A 212 -19.65 27.58 2.73
N VAL A 213 -19.42 26.73 1.72
CA VAL A 213 -20.06 25.42 1.63
C VAL A 213 -19.58 24.54 2.79
N SER A 214 -20.46 23.70 3.33
CA SER A 214 -20.13 22.75 4.41
C SER A 214 -18.85 21.96 4.10
N GLU A 215 -18.00 21.75 5.11
CA GLU A 215 -16.77 20.97 4.97
C GLU A 215 -17.03 19.49 4.65
N GLU A 216 -18.23 18.99 4.96
CA GLU A 216 -18.68 17.65 4.63
C GLU A 216 -19.24 17.55 3.19
N HIS A 217 -19.36 18.67 2.49
CA HIS A 217 -19.90 18.68 1.14
C HIS A 217 -18.88 18.15 0.13
N ILE A 218 -19.27 17.10 -0.59
CA ILE A 218 -18.47 16.55 -1.69
C ILE A 218 -18.68 17.41 -2.94
N VAL A 219 -17.61 18.04 -3.42
CA VAL A 219 -17.63 18.87 -4.63
C VAL A 219 -17.88 17.98 -5.85
N GLN A 220 -19.05 18.14 -6.47
CA GLN A 220 -19.39 17.44 -7.71
C GLN A 220 -18.80 18.18 -8.91
N MET A 221 -17.79 17.60 -9.51
CA MET A 221 -17.13 18.13 -10.70
C MET A 221 -17.99 17.86 -11.94
N LYS A 222 -18.08 18.85 -12.83
CA LYS A 222 -18.73 18.72 -14.15
C LYS A 222 -17.77 19.21 -15.24
N PRO A 223 -17.74 18.60 -16.44
CA PRO A 223 -16.85 19.03 -17.52
C PRO A 223 -17.01 20.51 -17.87
N SER A 224 -18.24 21.04 -17.83
CA SER A 224 -18.56 22.44 -18.15
C SER A 224 -18.09 23.47 -17.12
N LEU A 225 -17.77 23.05 -15.89
CA LEU A 225 -17.18 23.94 -14.87
C LEU A 225 -15.67 24.14 -15.07
N THR A 226 -15.07 23.44 -16.04
CA THR A 226 -13.61 23.35 -16.20
C THR A 226 -13.07 23.98 -17.49
N SER A 227 -13.93 24.61 -18.30
CA SER A 227 -13.58 25.14 -19.64
C SER A 227 -13.19 26.62 -19.68
N LYS A 228 -13.08 27.33 -18.54
CA LYS A 228 -12.67 28.75 -18.57
C LYS A 228 -11.15 28.87 -18.72
N THR A 229 -10.69 29.05 -19.96
CA THR A 229 -9.37 29.59 -20.26
C THR A 229 -9.28 31.00 -19.67
N ILE A 230 -8.37 31.22 -18.71
CA ILE A 230 -8.02 32.56 -18.26
C ILE A 230 -7.36 33.28 -19.44
N GLN A 231 -8.06 34.20 -20.09
CA GLN A 231 -7.43 35.12 -21.05
C GLN A 231 -6.53 36.06 -20.26
N ILE A 232 -5.22 35.90 -20.39
CA ILE A 232 -4.24 36.87 -19.92
C ILE A 232 -4.38 38.10 -20.83
N THR A 233 -5.01 39.16 -20.33
CA THR A 233 -5.04 40.45 -21.00
C THR A 233 -3.65 41.08 -20.95
N ASN A 234 -2.96 41.10 -22.11
CA ASN A 234 -1.71 41.84 -22.27
C ASN A 234 -1.97 43.34 -22.09
N HIS A 235 -1.49 43.92 -20.98
CA HIS A 235 -1.41 45.37 -20.84
C HIS A 235 -0.37 45.93 -21.83
N LYS A 236 -0.80 46.83 -22.72
CA LYS A 236 0.09 47.67 -23.52
C LYS A 236 0.88 48.63 -22.61
N PRO A 237 2.16 48.92 -22.90
CA PRO A 237 2.91 49.93 -22.16
C PRO A 237 2.42 51.33 -22.55
N ILE A 238 2.20 52.18 -21.54
CA ILE A 238 1.86 53.60 -21.69
C ILE A 238 3.09 54.33 -22.23
N GLY A 239 2.96 54.92 -23.42
CA GLY A 239 3.99 55.74 -24.05
C GLY A 239 4.14 57.09 -23.34
N LYS A 240 5.39 57.53 -23.20
CA LYS A 240 5.78 58.86 -22.72
C LYS A 240 5.19 59.95 -23.62
N GLN A 241 4.42 60.88 -23.03
CA GLN A 241 4.17 62.18 -23.66
C GLN A 241 5.43 63.06 -23.55
N LYS A 242 5.85 63.60 -24.69
CA LYS A 242 6.76 64.74 -24.79
C LYS A 242 5.89 66.00 -24.65
N GLU A 243 6.26 66.89 -23.74
CA GLU A 243 5.83 68.29 -23.81
C GLU A 243 6.96 69.11 -24.42
N THR A 244 6.54 69.98 -25.34
CA THR A 244 7.27 71.06 -26.01
C THR A 244 7.55 72.22 -25.08
#